data_AF-A0A533V9P6-F1
#
_entry.id   AF-A0A533V9P6-F1
#
_cell.length_a   1.000
_cell.length_b   1.000
_cell.length_c   1.000
_cell.angle_alpha   90.00
_cell.angle_beta   90.00
_cell.angle_gamma   90.00
#
_symmetry.space_group_name_H-M   'P 1'
#
loop_
_entity.id
_entity.type
_entity.pdbx_description
1 polymer ?
#
loop_
_entity_poly.entity_id
_entity_poly.type
_entity_poly.pdbx_seq_one_letter_code
_entity_poly.pdbx_strand_id
1 'polypeptide(L)' 'MRTSDNIDIGDVDRIGNEFVIVRDGFVHIHIYYIPKQYLTHYDGSSLWIAVPSDLVSVKFERKSEPTKEEIDMLVSEASH' A
#
# COMPACT_ATOMS: atom_id res chain seq x y z
N MET A 1 -2.62 -8.77 -0.73
CA MET A 1 -3.25 -7.42 -0.84
C MET A 1 -3.47 -7.18 -2.31
N ARG A 2 -4.64 -6.67 -2.70
CA ARG A 2 -5.04 -6.60 -4.11
C ARG A 2 -5.22 -5.20 -4.65
N THR A 3 -4.92 -5.04 -5.92
CA THR A 3 -5.07 -3.80 -6.69
C THR A 3 -6.40 -3.76 -7.43
N SER A 4 -6.72 -2.60 -8.01
CA SER A 4 -7.98 -2.41 -8.75
C SER A 4 -8.08 -3.27 -10.01
N ASP A 5 -6.94 -3.68 -10.56
CA ASP A 5 -6.77 -4.63 -11.67
C ASP A 5 -6.66 -6.10 -11.21
N ASN A 6 -7.03 -6.40 -9.96
CA ASN A 6 -7.12 -7.76 -9.39
C ASN A 6 -5.77 -8.52 -9.28
N ILE A 7 -4.66 -7.77 -9.27
CA ILE A 7 -3.31 -8.31 -9.07
C ILE A 7 -2.99 -8.34 -7.58
N ASP A 8 -2.38 -9.43 -7.11
CA ASP A 8 -1.87 -9.50 -5.75
C ASP A 8 -0.46 -8.88 -5.68
N ILE A 9 -0.25 -8.03 -4.67
CA ILE A 9 0.98 -7.26 -4.45
C ILE A 9 1.68 -7.63 -3.14
N GLY A 10 1.33 -8.77 -2.53
CA GLY A 10 1.96 -9.25 -1.29
C GLY A 10 1.06 -9.18 -0.05
N ASP A 11 1.59 -9.62 1.07
CA ASP A 11 0.84 -9.83 2.32
C ASP A 11 0.93 -8.65 3.29
N VAL A 12 -0.10 -8.47 4.12
CA VAL A 12 -0.16 -7.41 5.11
C VAL A 12 0.75 -7.76 6.29
N ASP A 13 1.91 -7.12 6.36
CA ASP A 13 2.87 -7.30 7.45
C ASP A 13 2.39 -6.62 8.74
N ARG A 14 1.91 -5.38 8.64
CA ARG A 14 1.45 -4.60 9.80
C ARG A 14 0.40 -3.57 9.42
N ILE A 15 -0.64 -3.45 10.24
CA ILE A 15 -1.63 -2.37 10.14
C ILE A 15 -1.26 -1.27 11.13
N GLY A 16 -0.85 -0.11 10.61
CA GLY A 16 -0.59 1.09 11.40
C GLY A 16 -1.86 1.93 11.61
N ASN A 17 -1.71 3.11 12.22
CA ASN A 17 -2.83 4.03 12.42
C ASN A 17 -3.28 4.67 11.10
N GLU A 18 -2.33 5.15 10.30
CA GLU A 18 -2.58 5.92 9.07
C GLU A 18 -2.32 5.11 7.78
N PHE A 19 -1.48 4.09 7.86
CA PHE A 19 -1.06 3.27 6.73
C PHE A 19 -1.01 1.77 7.09
N VAL A 20 -0.99 0.94 6.05
CA VAL A 20 -0.78 -0.50 6.11
C VAL A 20 0.54 -0.81 5.43
N ILE A 21 1.37 -1.60 6.09
CA ILE A 21 2.63 -2.09 5.55
C ILE A 21 2.38 -3.43 4.89
N VAL A 22 2.78 -3.55 3.63
CA VAL A 22 2.68 -4.77 2.85
C VAL A 22 4.05 -5.21 2.39
N ARG A 23 4.30 -6.52 2.41
CA ARG A 23 5.55 -7.13 1.97
C ARG A 23 5.31 -8.13 0.87
N ASP A 24 6.09 -8.02 -0.20
CA ASP A 24 6.16 -8.99 -1.28
C ASP A 24 7.56 -9.60 -1.37
N GLY A 25 7.61 -10.91 -1.60
CA GLY A 25 8.86 -11.66 -1.78
C GLY A 25 9.58 -12.08 -0.49
N PHE A 26 10.47 -13.08 -0.63
CA PHE A 26 11.30 -13.62 0.45
C PHE A 26 12.80 -13.32 0.29
N VAL A 27 13.28 -13.19 -0.95
CA VAL A 27 14.71 -12.95 -1.27
C VAL A 27 14.95 -11.47 -1.63
N HIS A 28 14.09 -10.92 -2.49
CA HIS A 28 13.99 -9.48 -2.72
C HIS A 28 12.69 -9.02 -2.07
N ILE A 29 12.81 -8.45 -0.86
CA ILE A 29 11.65 -7.98 -0.10
C ILE A 29 11.28 -6.60 -0.62
N HIS A 30 10.12 -6.51 -1.28
CA HIS A 30 9.50 -5.24 -1.63
C HIS A 30 8.57 -4.83 -0.48
N ILE A 31 8.74 -3.61 0.02
CA ILE A 31 7.93 -3.07 1.11
C ILE A 31 7.10 -1.91 0.58
N TYR A 32 5.79 -2.00 0.76
CA TYR A 32 4.84 -0.99 0.35
C TYR A 32 4.17 -0.35 1.57
N TYR A 33 4.15 0.97 1.60
CA TYR A 33 3.48 1.75 2.65
C TYR A 33 2.21 2.33 2.07
N ILE A 34 1.08 1.67 2.32
CA ILE A 34 -0.20 2.01 1.71
C ILE A 34 -1.03 2.87 2.67
N PRO A 35 -1.32 4.14 2.36
CA PRO A 35 -2.22 4.95 3.17
C PRO A 35 -3.62 4.35 3.18
N LYS A 36 -4.30 4.36 4.33
CA LYS A 36 -5.65 3.81 4.46
C LYS A 36 -6.67 4.50 3.56
N GLN A 37 -6.42 5.74 3.14
CA GLN A 37 -7.28 6.48 2.20
C GLN A 37 -7.39 5.81 0.82
N TYR A 38 -6.39 5.00 0.43
CA TYR A 38 -6.44 4.26 -0.83
C TYR A 38 -7.19 2.93 -0.72
N LEU A 39 -7.49 2.46 0.50
CA LEU A 39 -8.23 1.22 0.73
C LEU A 39 -9.68 1.42 0.29
N THR A 40 -10.15 0.55 -0.60
CA THR A 40 -11.52 0.63 -1.14
C THR A 40 -12.47 -0.31 -0.43
N HIS A 41 -12.04 -1.57 -0.25
CA HIS A 41 -12.87 -2.58 0.37
C HIS A 41 -12.02 -3.72 0.95
N TYR A 42 -12.68 -4.50 1.80
CA TYR A 42 -12.17 -5.71 2.41
C TYR A 42 -13.21 -6.80 2.21
N ASP A 43 -12.83 -7.93 1.61
CA ASP A 43 -13.78 -9.03 1.35
C ASP A 43 -13.86 -10.06 2.50
N GLY A 44 -13.05 -9.89 3.56
CA GLY A 44 -12.90 -10.89 4.62
C GLY A 44 -11.60 -11.70 4.51
N SER A 45 -10.95 -11.67 3.34
CA SER A 45 -9.64 -12.30 3.13
C SER A 45 -8.58 -11.31 2.67
N SER A 46 -8.90 -10.42 1.72
CA SER A 46 -7.95 -9.51 1.09
C SER A 46 -8.40 -8.05 1.22
N LEU A 47 -7.44 -7.18 1.52
CA LEU A 47 -7.60 -5.73 1.37
C LEU A 47 -7.39 -5.32 -0.08
N TRP A 48 -8.22 -4.40 -0.56
CA TRP A 48 -8.18 -3.89 -1.91
C TRP A 48 -7.88 -2.39 -1.94
N ILE A 49 -7.16 -1.95 -2.96
CA ILE A 49 -6.86 -0.52 -3.22
C ILE A 49 -7.36 -0.05 -4.57
N ALA A 50 -7.66 1.25 -4.65
CA ALA A 50 -8.09 1.93 -5.86
C ALA A 50 -6.92 2.26 -6.82
N VAL A 51 -5.82 1.51 -6.75
CA VAL A 51 -4.60 1.79 -7.52
C VAL A 51 -4.25 0.55 -8.34
N PRO A 52 -3.94 0.70 -9.64
CA PRO A 52 -3.51 -0.41 -10.49
C PRO A 52 -2.08 -0.85 -10.14
N SER A 53 -1.76 -2.12 -10.38
CA SER A 53 -0.48 -2.72 -10.01
C SER A 53 0.75 -2.00 -10.54
N ASP A 54 0.73 -1.51 -11.79
CA ASP A 54 1.83 -0.73 -12.38
C ASP A 54 2.18 0.55 -11.60
N LEU A 55 1.22 1.14 -10.87
CA LEU A 55 1.42 2.36 -10.11
C LEU A 55 1.75 2.08 -8.63
N VAL A 56 1.45 0.90 -8.11
CA VAL A 56 1.68 0.57 -6.69
C VAL A 56 3.14 0.75 -6.32
N SER A 57 4.05 0.18 -7.11
CA SER A 57 5.47 0.25 -6.81
C SER A 57 5.99 1.69 -6.87
N VAL A 58 5.58 2.43 -7.90
CA VAL A 58 6.01 3.83 -8.08
C VAL A 58 5.50 4.71 -6.93
N LYS A 59 4.26 4.51 -6.50
CA LYS A 59 3.63 5.34 -5.45
C LYS A 59 4.08 4.97 -4.05
N PHE A 60 4.12 3.67 -3.74
CA PHE A 60 4.15 3.18 -2.36
C PHE A 60 5.39 2.35 -2.00
N GLU A 61 6.16 1.86 -2.98
CA GLU A 61 7.35 1.08 -2.67
C GLU A 61 8.42 1.96 -2.05
N ARG A 62 8.89 1.58 -0.86
CA ARG A 62 9.97 2.29 -0.17
C ARG A 62 10.91 1.27 0.48
N LYS A 63 12.21 1.50 0.33
CA LYS A 63 13.25 0.67 0.98
C LYS A 63 13.36 0.91 2.49
N SER A 64 12.88 2.06 2.95
CA SER A 64 12.92 2.51 4.35
C SER A 64 11.57 3.08 4.75
N GLU A 65 11.33 3.22 6.06
CA GLU A 65 10.12 3.87 6.56
C GLU A 65 10.03 5.31 6.02
N PRO A 66 8.91 5.69 5.38
CA PRO A 66 8.74 7.03 4.83
C PRO A 66 8.70 8.06 5.95
N THR A 67 9.19 9.26 5.66
CA THR A 67 9.09 10.38 6.61
C THR A 67 7.64 10.79 6.80
N LYS A 68 7.33 11.46 7.91
CA LYS A 68 5.99 11.98 8.17
C LYS A 68 5.50 12.91 7.05
N GLU A 69 6.39 13.71 6.47
CA GLU A 69 6.05 14.61 5.35
C GLU A 69 5.66 13.85 4.08
N GLU A 70 6.39 12.78 3.74
CA GLU A 70 6.01 11.91 2.60
C GLU A 70 4.66 11.22 2.82
N ILE A 71 4.40 10.77 4.06
CA ILE A 71 3.11 10.18 4.42
C ILE A 71 2.00 11.21 4.25
N ASP A 72 2.19 12.42 4.75
CA ASP A 72 1.21 13.51 4.67
C ASP A 72 0.89 13.90 3.22
N MET A 73 1.92 13.95 2.35
CA MET A 73 1.74 14.18 0.92
C MET A 73 0.90 13.07 0.26
N LEU A 74 1.18 11.80 0.58
CA LEU A 74 0.43 10.66 0.03
C LEU A 74 -1.04 10.65 0.51
N VAL A 75 -1.28 11.00 1.78
CA VAL A 75 -2.63 11.09 2.35
C VAL A 75 -3.40 12.27 1.75
N SER A 76 -2.75 13.41 1.57
CA SER A 76 -3.33 14.60 0.94
C SER A 76 -3.70 14.35 -0.52
N GLU A 77 -2.86 13.63 -1.27
CA GLU A 77 -3.14 13.22 -2.65
C GLU A 77 -4.37 12.31 -2.74
N ALA A 78 -4.53 11.38 -1.79
CA ALA A 78 -5.66 10.46 -1.77
C ALA A 78 -7.00 11.13 -1.43
N SER A 79 -6.96 12.31 -0.83
CA SER A 79 -8.13 13.04 -0.34
C SER A 79 -8.71 14.03 -1.37
N HIS A 80 -8.10 14.11 -2.56
CA HIS A 80 -8.46 15.02 -3.66
C HIS A 80 -9.00 14.26 -4.86
#